data_AF-A0A1Y1UD03-F1
#
_entry.id   AF-A0A1Y1UD03-F1
#
_cell.length_a   1.000
_cell.length_b   1.000
_cell.length_c   1.000
_cell.angle_alpha   90.00
_cell.angle_beta   90.00
_cell.angle_gamma   90.00
#
_symmetry.space_group_name_H-M   'P 1'
#
loop_
_entity.id
_entity.type
_entity.pdbx_description
1 polymer ?
#
loop_
_entity_poly.entity_id
_entity_poly.type
_entity_poly.pdbx_seq_one_letter_code
_entity_poly.pdbx_strand_id
1 'polypeptide(L)'
;MCCEAEWKREIVPDHKFDFINVKEFHRTDFMTRLKYVWKYILILKNIAVYGLDIFTATTMIVSDHWTNAIQSKCSETDSDCAVDVQFSIAKWIFVGCIMFSFLLLGYETYKAQKVIRSRDISYAFTNLMANDYYSIKSYDIFCLFCHIDSSAKKTDAFAFFIYFTFKDWKRLLLADGPRQSINGLILFSFALASHFQTSNLSEYYDGSPITAMLLLAMIATVLIFLGSLILLIVAAILYVPFLCYIQGNLKEYVCHKVDKRISELIKRKQRDRIRKVAAIEKKMAHGMYKGGGKDDELAAAAAAFPQPTLPNVSLDDDDYGLKRKLEAERRSARGVRRQKTDVVEYEVYGSDYNLPYESNFSER
;
A
#
# COMPACT_ATOMS: atom_id res chain seq x y z
N MET A 1 -11.48 29.74 -21.65
CA MET A 1 -12.58 29.72 -20.68
C MET A 1 -12.65 28.30 -20.13
N CYS A 2 -12.16 28.07 -18.91
CA CYS A 2 -12.22 26.75 -18.28
C CYS A 2 -13.42 26.73 -17.33
N CYS A 3 -14.43 25.93 -17.67
CA CYS A 3 -15.62 25.72 -16.85
C CYS A 3 -15.24 25.15 -15.48
N GLU A 4 -15.98 25.55 -14.43
CA GLU A 4 -15.87 24.92 -13.12
C GLU A 4 -16.33 23.46 -13.21
N ALA A 5 -15.59 22.54 -12.60
CA ALA A 5 -16.01 21.15 -12.50
C ALA A 5 -17.34 21.02 -11.74
N GLU A 6 -18.30 20.31 -12.34
CA GLU A 6 -19.60 19.98 -11.74
C GLU A 6 -19.46 19.09 -10.48
N TRP A 7 -18.30 18.47 -10.28
CA TRP A 7 -18.03 17.56 -9.18
C TRP A 7 -17.08 18.20 -8.15
N LYS A 8 -17.41 18.11 -6.86
CA LYS A 8 -16.54 18.45 -5.73
C LYS A 8 -16.60 17.34 -4.70
N ARG A 9 -15.49 17.09 -3.99
CA ARG A 9 -15.48 16.07 -2.94
C ARG A 9 -16.15 16.60 -1.67
N GLU A 10 -17.20 15.91 -1.24
CA GLU A 10 -17.80 16.10 0.09
C GLU A 10 -17.20 15.08 1.08
N ILE A 11 -16.84 15.54 2.27
CA ILE A 11 -16.35 14.68 3.35
C ILE A 11 -17.56 13.99 3.98
N VAL A 12 -17.84 12.76 3.57
CA VAL A 12 -18.93 11.95 4.12
C VAL A 12 -18.40 11.12 5.31
N PRO A 13 -18.93 11.31 6.53
CA PRO A 13 -18.48 10.57 7.72
C PRO A 13 -18.60 9.04 7.56
N ASP A 14 -19.59 8.58 6.80
CA ASP A 14 -19.94 7.15 6.61
C ASP A 14 -18.89 6.33 5.85
N HIS A 15 -17.86 6.97 5.26
CA HIS A 15 -16.81 6.27 4.49
C HIS A 15 -15.59 5.86 5.34
N LYS A 16 -15.75 5.80 6.66
CA LYS A 16 -14.71 5.28 7.56
C LYS A 16 -14.85 3.79 7.79
N PHE A 17 -13.71 3.12 8.04
CA PHE A 17 -13.70 1.70 8.40
C PHE A 17 -14.49 1.41 9.69
N ASP A 18 -14.68 2.39 10.57
CA ASP A 18 -15.42 2.25 11.83
C ASP A 18 -16.94 2.05 11.60
N PHE A 19 -17.48 2.47 10.44
CA PHE A 19 -18.92 2.41 10.13
C PHE A 19 -19.31 1.26 9.20
N ILE A 20 -18.33 0.49 8.71
CA ILE A 20 -18.56 -0.58 7.72
C ILE A 20 -18.08 -1.92 8.26
N ASN A 21 -18.98 -2.91 8.24
CA ASN A 21 -18.59 -4.29 8.51
C ASN A 21 -17.86 -4.89 7.30
N VAL A 22 -16.52 -4.88 7.35
CA VAL A 22 -15.65 -5.38 6.26
C VAL A 22 -15.85 -6.86 5.96
N LYS A 23 -16.30 -7.67 6.93
CA LYS A 23 -16.52 -9.12 6.76
C LYS A 23 -17.57 -9.43 5.69
N GLU A 24 -18.49 -8.51 5.43
CA GLU A 24 -19.53 -8.68 4.41
C GLU A 24 -19.02 -8.64 2.97
N PHE A 25 -17.78 -8.20 2.80
CA PHE A 25 -17.10 -8.14 1.52
C PHE A 25 -16.19 -9.34 1.28
N HIS A 26 -16.08 -10.27 2.22
CA HIS A 26 -15.28 -11.49 2.08
C HIS A 26 -15.71 -12.29 0.83
N ARG A 27 -14.73 -12.67 0.00
CA ARG A 27 -14.93 -13.49 -1.20
C ARG A 27 -13.96 -14.66 -1.22
N THR A 28 -14.47 -15.84 -1.55
CA THR A 28 -13.69 -17.07 -1.67
C THR A 28 -13.34 -17.43 -3.10
N ASP A 29 -13.57 -16.52 -4.06
CA ASP A 29 -13.29 -16.72 -5.48
C ASP A 29 -11.79 -16.98 -5.73
N PHE A 30 -11.49 -17.96 -6.59
CA PHE A 30 -10.11 -18.31 -6.95
C PHE A 30 -9.33 -17.10 -7.49
N MET A 31 -9.95 -16.29 -8.35
CA MET A 31 -9.32 -15.10 -8.91
C MET A 31 -9.00 -14.03 -7.86
N THR A 32 -9.84 -13.86 -6.84
CA THR A 32 -9.56 -12.92 -5.74
C THR A 32 -8.38 -13.42 -4.90
N ARG A 33 -8.31 -14.73 -4.63
CA ARG A 33 -7.16 -15.34 -3.93
C ARG A 33 -5.86 -15.22 -4.74
N LEU A 34 -5.92 -15.42 -6.06
CA LEU A 34 -4.78 -15.24 -6.94
C LEU A 34 -4.29 -13.78 -6.94
N LYS A 35 -5.21 -12.81 -7.01
CA LYS A 35 -4.88 -11.38 -6.86
C LYS A 35 -4.25 -11.07 -5.49
N TYR A 36 -4.71 -11.74 -4.44
CA TYR A 36 -4.14 -11.58 -3.10
C TYR A 36 -2.69 -12.07 -3.03
N VAL A 37 -2.41 -13.28 -3.55
CA VAL A 37 -1.05 -13.81 -3.65
C VAL A 37 -0.17 -12.92 -4.53
N TRP A 38 -0.68 -12.47 -5.68
CA TRP A 38 0.04 -11.55 -6.57
C TRP A 38 0.43 -10.25 -5.85
N LYS A 39 -0.45 -9.72 -5.00
CA LYS A 39 -0.15 -8.54 -4.19
C LYS A 39 1.04 -8.77 -3.25
N TYR A 40 1.13 -9.93 -2.58
CA TYR A 40 2.31 -10.26 -1.77
C TYR A 40 3.58 -10.37 -2.61
N ILE A 41 3.50 -10.93 -3.82
CA ILE A 41 4.64 -11.00 -4.74
C ILE A 41 5.13 -9.59 -5.09
N LEU A 42 4.22 -8.64 -5.38
CA LEU A 42 4.59 -7.24 -5.66
C LEU A 42 5.24 -6.55 -4.46
N ILE A 43 4.72 -6.78 -3.25
CA ILE A 43 5.29 -6.24 -2.02
C ILE A 43 6.68 -6.83 -1.76
N LEU A 44 6.85 -8.14 -1.91
CA LEU A 44 8.14 -8.82 -1.79
C LEU A 44 9.14 -8.32 -2.84
N LYS A 45 8.70 -8.12 -4.08
CA LYS A 45 9.51 -7.52 -5.15
C LYS A 45 10.01 -6.13 -4.74
N ASN A 46 9.14 -5.29 -4.18
CA ASN A 46 9.53 -3.95 -3.73
C ASN A 46 10.56 -4.03 -2.59
N ILE A 47 10.36 -4.91 -1.60
CA ILE A 47 11.32 -5.14 -0.51
C ILE A 47 12.66 -5.65 -1.06
N ALA A 48 12.65 -6.60 -2.00
CA ALA A 48 13.85 -7.15 -2.62
C ALA A 48 14.66 -6.09 -3.38
N VAL A 49 13.99 -5.21 -4.13
CA VAL A 49 14.64 -4.09 -4.82
C VAL A 49 15.29 -3.14 -3.82
N TYR A 50 14.61 -2.81 -2.72
CA TYR A 50 15.22 -1.99 -1.67
C TYR A 50 16.39 -2.68 -0.96
N GLY A 51 16.32 -4.00 -0.75
CA GLY A 51 17.43 -4.78 -0.21
C GLY A 51 18.64 -4.78 -1.14
N LEU A 52 18.42 -4.93 -2.45
CA LEU A 52 19.47 -4.84 -3.46
C LEU A 52 20.10 -3.43 -3.49
N ASP A 53 19.30 -2.39 -3.33
CA ASP A 53 19.79 -1.01 -3.27
C ASP A 53 20.72 -0.80 -2.07
N ILE A 54 20.38 -1.32 -0.88
CA ILE A 54 21.24 -1.27 0.33
C ILE A 54 22.52 -2.06 0.11
N PHE A 55 22.42 -3.26 -0.46
CA PHE A 55 23.57 -4.10 -0.78
C PHE A 55 24.53 -3.39 -1.75
N THR A 56 23.99 -2.77 -2.80
CA THR A 56 24.77 -2.02 -3.80
C THR A 56 25.42 -0.79 -3.16
N ALA A 57 24.70 -0.04 -2.33
CA ALA A 57 25.27 1.10 -1.59
C ALA A 57 26.43 0.66 -0.68
N THR A 58 26.24 -0.42 0.08
CA THR A 58 27.26 -0.94 1.00
C THR A 58 28.50 -1.39 0.24
N THR A 59 28.31 -2.11 -0.87
CA THR A 59 29.40 -2.58 -1.73
C THR A 59 30.16 -1.41 -2.35
N MET A 60 29.46 -0.38 -2.85
CA MET A 60 30.11 0.82 -3.40
C MET A 60 30.90 1.63 -2.36
N ILE A 61 30.45 1.68 -1.11
CA ILE A 61 31.15 2.38 -0.03
C ILE A 61 32.42 1.61 0.36
N VAL A 62 32.33 0.29 0.49
CA VAL A 62 33.41 -0.58 0.97
C VAL A 62 34.42 -0.94 -0.11
N SER A 63 33.99 -1.05 -1.37
CA SER A 63 34.83 -1.45 -2.49
C SER A 63 35.18 -0.26 -3.37
N ASP A 64 36.46 -0.05 -3.63
CA ASP A 64 36.97 0.92 -4.62
C ASP A 64 37.18 0.29 -6.02
N HIS A 65 36.77 -0.98 -6.19
CA HIS A 65 37.10 -1.82 -7.34
C HIS A 65 35.94 -2.65 -7.90
N TRP A 66 34.71 -2.51 -7.38
CA TRP A 66 33.57 -3.34 -7.83
C TRP A 66 33.19 -3.11 -9.29
N THR A 67 33.09 -1.84 -9.70
CA THR A 67 32.90 -1.48 -11.11
C THR A 67 34.15 -1.76 -11.94
N ASN A 68 35.34 -1.87 -11.33
CA ASN A 68 36.57 -2.20 -12.07
C ASN A 68 36.54 -3.61 -12.64
N ALA A 69 35.96 -4.64 -12.01
CA ALA A 69 35.99 -5.98 -12.61
C ALA A 69 35.11 -6.13 -13.87
N ILE A 70 33.98 -5.42 -13.93
CA ILE A 70 33.06 -5.44 -15.08
C ILE A 70 33.50 -4.41 -16.14
N GLN A 71 33.99 -3.25 -15.72
CA GLN A 71 34.43 -2.19 -16.63
C GLN A 71 35.89 -2.37 -17.09
N SER A 72 36.75 -3.09 -16.36
CA SER A 72 38.11 -3.46 -16.82
C SER A 72 38.05 -4.41 -18.00
N LYS A 73 37.06 -5.32 -18.07
CA LYS A 73 36.85 -6.17 -19.25
C LYS A 73 36.52 -5.34 -20.49
N CYS A 74 35.88 -4.18 -20.32
CA CYS A 74 35.66 -3.23 -21.40
C CYS A 74 36.93 -2.42 -21.74
N SER A 75 37.82 -2.16 -20.79
CA SER A 75 39.12 -1.51 -21.05
C SER A 75 40.19 -2.44 -21.66
N GLU A 76 40.08 -3.76 -21.47
CA GLU A 76 41.03 -4.74 -22.04
C GLU A 76 40.68 -5.18 -23.46
N THR A 77 39.43 -4.98 -23.89
CA THR A 77 38.99 -5.31 -25.25
C THR A 77 39.11 -4.04 -26.08
N ASP A 78 39.92 -4.05 -27.14
CA ASP A 78 40.25 -2.95 -28.09
C ASP A 78 39.04 -2.27 -28.80
N SER A 79 37.83 -2.48 -28.29
CA SER A 79 36.59 -1.81 -28.67
C SER A 79 36.38 -0.54 -27.84
N ASP A 80 36.40 0.59 -28.52
CA ASP A 80 36.09 1.93 -28.03
C ASP A 80 34.92 1.91 -27.02
N CYS A 81 35.22 2.05 -25.73
CA CYS A 81 34.20 2.15 -24.69
C CYS A 81 33.40 3.42 -24.93
N ALA A 82 32.13 3.29 -25.30
CA ALA A 82 31.27 4.43 -25.62
C ALA A 82 31.12 5.46 -24.49
N VAL A 83 31.46 5.11 -23.24
CA VAL A 83 31.42 6.01 -22.08
C VAL A 83 32.54 5.67 -21.09
N ASP A 84 33.56 6.53 -20.97
CA ASP A 84 34.49 6.53 -19.83
C ASP A 84 33.78 7.14 -18.62
N VAL A 85 33.06 6.31 -17.87
CA VAL A 85 32.44 6.74 -16.62
C VAL A 85 33.54 6.85 -15.57
N GLN A 86 33.96 8.08 -15.24
CA GLN A 86 34.85 8.33 -14.11
C GLN A 86 34.22 7.75 -12.83
N PHE A 87 34.72 6.59 -12.40
CA PHE A 87 34.14 5.80 -11.31
C PHE A 87 33.98 6.58 -10.01
N SER A 88 34.89 7.52 -9.75
CA SER A 88 34.85 8.37 -8.55
C SER A 88 33.57 9.23 -8.51
N ILE A 89 33.17 9.80 -9.64
CA ILE A 89 31.94 10.63 -9.72
C ILE A 89 30.70 9.74 -9.68
N ALA A 90 30.71 8.62 -10.41
CA ALA A 90 29.57 7.69 -10.44
C ALA A 90 29.27 7.09 -9.06
N LYS A 91 30.30 6.74 -8.26
CA LYS A 91 30.13 6.25 -6.88
C LYS A 91 29.29 7.20 -6.03
N TRP A 92 29.60 8.50 -6.05
CA TRP A 92 28.85 9.50 -5.28
C TRP A 92 27.44 9.75 -5.81
N ILE A 93 27.25 9.68 -7.14
CA ILE A 93 25.91 9.75 -7.74
C ILE A 93 25.05 8.57 -7.28
N PHE A 94 25.58 7.34 -7.30
CA PHE A 94 24.86 6.14 -6.84
C PHE A 94 24.46 6.25 -5.37
N VAL A 95 25.40 6.62 -4.50
CA VAL A 95 25.13 6.80 -3.06
C VAL A 95 24.09 7.91 -2.85
N GLY A 96 24.21 9.04 -3.55
CA GLY A 96 23.26 10.14 -3.48
C GLY A 96 21.83 9.74 -3.89
N CYS A 97 21.69 9.05 -5.02
CA CYS A 97 20.40 8.53 -5.49
C CYS A 97 19.77 7.54 -4.52
N ILE A 98 20.57 6.64 -3.92
CA ILE A 98 20.09 5.66 -2.95
C ILE A 98 19.63 6.35 -1.66
N MET A 99 20.42 7.29 -1.13
CA MET A 99 20.02 8.10 0.02
C MET A 99 18.73 8.87 -0.24
N PHE A 100 18.62 9.50 -1.41
CA PHE A 100 17.40 10.20 -1.81
C PHE A 100 16.18 9.27 -1.94
N SER A 101 16.38 8.05 -2.44
CA SER A 101 15.33 7.00 -2.48
C SER A 101 14.78 6.70 -1.09
N PHE A 102 15.66 6.56 -0.09
CA PHE A 102 15.26 6.31 1.30
C PHE A 102 14.55 7.50 1.94
N LEU A 103 14.97 8.72 1.64
CA LEU A 103 14.27 9.93 2.10
C LEU A 103 12.85 10.02 1.54
N LEU A 104 12.68 9.73 0.24
CA LEU A 104 11.36 9.67 -0.38
C LEU A 104 10.49 8.56 0.22
N LEU A 105 11.05 7.37 0.42
CA LEU A 105 10.34 6.26 1.09
C LEU A 105 9.88 6.66 2.50
N GLY A 106 10.76 7.28 3.29
CA GLY A 106 10.42 7.74 4.63
C GLY A 106 9.29 8.77 4.63
N TYR A 107 9.33 9.72 3.69
CA TYR A 107 8.29 10.73 3.53
C TYR A 107 6.94 10.13 3.08
N GLU A 108 6.95 9.17 2.15
CA GLU A 108 5.75 8.43 1.73
C GLU A 108 5.17 7.60 2.88
N THR A 109 6.03 6.96 3.67
CA THR A 109 5.64 6.20 4.86
C THR A 109 4.97 7.11 5.89
N TYR A 110 5.55 8.29 6.17
CA TYR A 110 4.95 9.28 7.06
C TYR A 110 3.56 9.72 6.59
N LYS A 111 3.40 10.01 5.29
CA LYS A 111 2.09 10.32 4.69
C LYS A 111 1.11 9.16 4.82
N ALA A 112 1.56 7.93 4.60
CA ALA A 112 0.73 6.73 4.72
C ALA A 112 0.26 6.52 6.15
N GLN A 113 1.12 6.75 7.15
CA GLN A 113 0.73 6.68 8.56
C GLN A 113 -0.38 7.68 8.90
N LYS A 114 -0.29 8.92 8.39
CA LYS A 114 -1.36 9.93 8.56
C LYS A 114 -2.69 9.46 7.96
N VAL A 115 -2.65 8.79 6.80
CA VAL A 115 -3.84 8.20 6.16
C VAL A 115 -4.39 7.01 6.96
N ILE A 116 -3.53 6.13 7.46
CA ILE A 116 -3.96 4.99 8.29
C ILE A 116 -4.63 5.50 9.59
N ARG A 117 -4.13 6.59 10.16
CA ARG A 117 -4.73 7.21 11.36
C ARG A 117 -6.10 7.84 11.08
N SER A 118 -6.39 8.30 9.87
CA SER A 118 -7.69 8.90 9.54
C SER A 118 -8.82 7.88 9.42
N ARG A 119 -8.49 6.59 9.21
CA ARG A 119 -9.42 5.46 9.02
C ARG A 119 -10.45 5.66 7.90
N ASP A 120 -10.17 6.56 6.96
CA ASP A 120 -11.00 6.81 5.78
C ASP A 120 -10.64 5.82 4.66
N ILE A 121 -11.65 5.15 4.13
CA ILE A 121 -11.50 4.07 3.15
C ILE A 121 -11.00 4.60 1.81
N SER A 122 -11.45 5.78 1.38
CA SER A 122 -11.02 6.40 0.10
C SER A 122 -9.58 6.84 0.14
N TYR A 123 -9.14 7.42 1.26
CA TYR A 123 -7.72 7.73 1.44
C TYR A 123 -6.86 6.47 1.56
N ALA A 124 -7.33 5.45 2.28
CA ALA A 124 -6.64 4.17 2.40
C ALA A 124 -6.54 3.43 1.06
N PHE A 125 -7.57 3.51 0.21
CA PHE A 125 -7.56 2.89 -1.12
C PHE A 125 -6.59 3.60 -2.08
N THR A 126 -6.58 4.94 -2.07
CA THR A 126 -5.79 5.78 -2.99
C THR A 126 -4.31 5.94 -2.59
N ASN A 127 -3.96 5.66 -1.34
CA ASN A 127 -2.57 5.59 -0.92
C ASN A 127 -2.03 4.16 -1.05
N LEU A 128 -1.11 3.92 -1.99
CA LEU A 128 -0.52 2.58 -2.25
C LEU A 128 0.01 1.92 -0.97
N MET A 129 0.79 2.66 -0.16
CA MET A 129 1.38 2.10 1.05
C MET A 129 0.34 1.83 2.16
N ALA A 130 -0.68 2.69 2.29
CA ALA A 130 -1.79 2.42 3.21
C ALA A 130 -2.64 1.22 2.73
N ASN A 131 -2.90 1.14 1.43
CA ASN A 131 -3.63 0.05 0.79
C ASN A 131 -2.93 -1.28 1.03
N ASP A 132 -1.62 -1.33 0.84
CA ASP A 132 -0.78 -2.50 1.11
C ASP A 132 -0.82 -2.90 2.58
N TYR A 133 -0.64 -1.94 3.49
CA TYR A 133 -0.73 -2.18 4.93
C TYR A 133 -2.07 -2.80 5.35
N TYR A 134 -3.20 -2.22 4.92
CA TYR A 134 -4.52 -2.74 5.25
C TYR A 134 -4.80 -4.10 4.61
N SER A 135 -4.33 -4.32 3.38
CA SER A 135 -4.52 -5.59 2.67
C SER A 135 -3.71 -6.72 3.31
N ILE A 136 -2.50 -6.43 3.81
CA ILE A 136 -1.69 -7.41 4.56
C ILE A 136 -2.37 -7.74 5.89
N LYS A 137 -2.91 -6.72 6.58
CA LYS A 137 -3.53 -6.90 7.90
C LYS A 137 -4.82 -7.71 7.85
N SER A 138 -5.62 -7.58 6.80
CA SER A 138 -6.91 -8.27 6.70
C SER A 138 -7.28 -8.58 5.25
N TYR A 139 -7.55 -9.86 4.99
CA TYR A 139 -8.07 -10.32 3.70
C TYR A 139 -9.46 -9.74 3.38
N ASP A 140 -10.29 -9.46 4.39
CA ASP A 140 -11.61 -8.86 4.19
C ASP A 140 -11.51 -7.43 3.64
N ILE A 141 -10.54 -6.66 4.13
CA ILE A 141 -10.27 -5.31 3.63
C ILE A 141 -9.70 -5.37 2.20
N PHE A 142 -8.85 -6.35 1.91
CA PHE A 142 -8.39 -6.59 0.54
C PHE A 142 -9.56 -6.93 -0.41
N CYS A 143 -10.51 -7.76 0.03
CA CYS A 143 -11.70 -8.07 -0.76
C CYS A 143 -12.56 -6.83 -1.02
N LEU A 144 -12.70 -5.94 -0.02
CA LEU A 144 -13.36 -4.65 -0.18
C LEU A 144 -12.68 -3.80 -1.25
N PHE A 145 -11.35 -3.65 -1.20
CA PHE A 145 -10.59 -2.92 -2.23
C PHE A 145 -10.72 -3.53 -3.62
N CYS A 146 -10.65 -4.87 -3.72
CA CYS A 146 -10.91 -5.57 -4.98
C CYS A 146 -12.32 -5.31 -5.50
N HIS A 147 -13.31 -5.18 -4.61
CA HIS A 147 -14.67 -4.88 -5.01
C HIS A 147 -14.82 -3.45 -5.54
N ILE A 148 -14.22 -2.47 -4.85
CA ILE A 148 -14.17 -1.07 -5.27
C ILE A 148 -13.52 -0.94 -6.65
N ASP A 149 -12.41 -1.66 -6.88
CA ASP A 149 -11.71 -1.70 -8.16
C ASP A 149 -12.53 -2.39 -9.26
N SER A 150 -13.08 -3.58 -8.99
CA SER A 150 -13.90 -4.33 -9.97
C SER A 150 -15.20 -3.63 -10.36
N SER A 151 -15.72 -2.76 -9.50
CA SER A 151 -16.93 -1.97 -9.76
C SER A 151 -16.66 -0.73 -10.62
N ALA A 152 -15.42 -0.53 -11.08
CA ALA A 152 -15.03 0.64 -11.85
C ALA A 152 -15.64 0.71 -13.24
N LYS A 153 -16.20 1.88 -13.58
CA LYS A 153 -16.46 2.24 -14.98
C LYS A 153 -15.13 2.36 -15.72
N LYS A 154 -15.09 2.03 -17.01
CA LYS A 154 -13.86 2.08 -17.83
C LYS A 154 -13.17 3.45 -17.78
N THR A 155 -13.94 4.53 -17.82
CA THR A 155 -13.45 5.92 -17.73
C THR A 155 -12.73 6.22 -16.41
N ASP A 156 -13.26 5.68 -15.31
CA ASP A 156 -12.68 5.88 -14.00
C ASP A 156 -11.52 4.92 -13.73
N ALA A 157 -11.55 3.70 -14.30
CA ALA A 157 -10.43 2.77 -14.27
C ALA A 157 -9.22 3.38 -14.99
N PHE A 158 -9.45 4.10 -16.08
CA PHE A 158 -8.43 4.90 -16.75
C PHE A 158 -7.90 6.02 -15.84
N ALA A 159 -8.77 6.72 -15.11
CA ALA A 159 -8.37 7.72 -14.12
C ALA A 159 -7.48 7.13 -13.02
N PHE A 160 -7.84 5.94 -12.52
CA PHE A 160 -7.08 5.22 -11.50
C PHE A 160 -5.72 4.82 -12.03
N PHE A 161 -5.64 4.29 -13.25
CA PHE A 161 -4.37 3.95 -13.90
C PHE A 161 -3.42 5.15 -13.95
N ILE A 162 -3.89 6.31 -14.44
CA ILE A 162 -3.09 7.52 -14.52
C ILE A 162 -2.66 7.98 -13.11
N TYR A 163 -3.61 8.04 -12.16
CA TYR A 163 -3.34 8.50 -10.80
C TYR A 163 -2.32 7.63 -10.05
N PHE A 164 -2.48 6.30 -10.11
CA PHE A 164 -1.55 5.38 -9.44
C PHE A 164 -0.19 5.36 -10.11
N THR A 165 -0.11 5.49 -11.43
CA THR A 165 1.17 5.56 -12.16
C THR A 165 1.94 6.84 -11.79
N PHE A 166 1.25 7.97 -11.63
CA PHE A 166 1.88 9.20 -11.14
C PHE A 166 2.18 9.20 -9.65
N LYS A 167 1.72 8.25 -8.84
CA LYS A 167 1.95 8.35 -7.40
C LYS A 167 3.45 8.27 -7.07
N ASP A 168 4.16 7.40 -7.76
CA ASP A 168 5.55 7.07 -7.47
C ASP A 168 6.53 7.64 -8.52
N TRP A 169 6.10 8.63 -9.33
CA TRP A 169 6.93 9.20 -10.41
C TRP A 169 8.20 9.86 -9.89
N LYS A 170 8.14 10.51 -8.73
CA LYS A 170 9.28 11.23 -8.13
C LYS A 170 10.40 10.27 -7.80
N ARG A 171 10.05 9.14 -7.16
CA ARG A 171 10.99 8.08 -6.83
C ARG A 171 11.55 7.45 -8.10
N LEU A 172 10.68 7.12 -9.07
CA LEU A 172 11.11 6.49 -10.32
C LEU A 172 12.09 7.38 -11.10
N LEU A 173 11.80 8.67 -11.29
CA LEU A 173 12.63 9.55 -12.11
C LEU A 173 13.87 10.07 -11.39
N LEU A 174 13.74 10.50 -10.13
CA LEU A 174 14.82 11.20 -9.43
C LEU A 174 15.75 10.26 -8.68
N ALA A 175 15.22 9.14 -8.15
CA ALA A 175 16.03 8.18 -7.41
C ALA A 175 16.47 7.03 -8.30
N ASP A 176 15.54 6.35 -8.96
CA ASP A 176 15.87 5.18 -9.78
C ASP A 176 16.45 5.59 -11.14
N GLY A 177 15.98 6.70 -11.74
CA GLY A 177 16.40 7.16 -13.07
C GLY A 177 17.91 7.22 -13.28
N PRO A 178 18.65 8.08 -12.56
CA PRO A 178 20.08 8.24 -12.78
C PRO A 178 20.86 6.92 -12.56
N ARG A 179 20.50 6.16 -11.53
CA ARG A 179 21.12 4.87 -11.20
C ARG A 179 20.92 3.85 -12.31
N GLN A 180 19.69 3.69 -12.78
CA GLN A 180 19.35 2.69 -13.79
C GLN A 180 19.81 3.10 -15.19
N SER A 181 19.94 4.40 -15.48
CA SER A 181 20.60 4.89 -16.69
C SER A 181 22.08 4.48 -16.74
N ILE A 182 22.81 4.63 -15.62
CA ILE A 182 24.22 4.22 -15.57
C ILE A 182 24.35 2.69 -15.68
N ASN A 183 23.55 1.93 -14.91
CA ASN A 183 23.52 0.46 -15.02
C ASN A 183 23.17 0.00 -16.45
N GLY A 184 22.23 0.68 -17.11
CA GLY A 184 21.85 0.39 -18.48
C GLY A 184 22.97 0.66 -19.48
N LEU A 185 23.71 1.76 -19.31
CA LEU A 185 24.89 2.05 -20.14
C LEU A 185 26.00 1.02 -19.94
N ILE A 186 26.26 0.60 -18.70
CA ILE A 186 27.25 -0.45 -18.40
C ILE A 186 26.86 -1.76 -19.08
N LEU A 187 25.61 -2.18 -18.95
CA LEU A 187 25.10 -3.39 -19.61
C LEU A 187 25.15 -3.29 -21.15
N PHE A 188 24.88 -2.10 -21.71
CA PHE A 188 24.96 -1.87 -23.14
C PHE A 188 26.40 -1.96 -23.67
N SER A 189 27.35 -1.31 -23.00
CA SER A 189 28.78 -1.41 -23.32
C SER A 189 29.29 -2.84 -23.21
N PHE A 190 28.87 -3.56 -22.17
CA PHE A 190 29.22 -4.96 -21.97
C PHE A 190 28.67 -5.85 -23.09
N ALA A 191 27.40 -5.65 -23.49
CA ALA A 191 26.79 -6.38 -24.59
C ALA A 191 27.45 -6.10 -25.94
N LEU A 192 27.92 -4.87 -26.16
CA LEU A 192 28.64 -4.47 -27.37
C LEU A 192 30.01 -5.14 -27.45
N ALA A 193 30.76 -5.17 -26.33
CA ALA A 193 32.06 -5.85 -26.25
C ALA A 193 31.94 -7.36 -26.49
N SER A 194 30.83 -7.98 -26.12
CA SER A 194 30.55 -9.40 -26.39
C SER A 194 29.86 -9.66 -27.75
N HIS A 195 29.81 -8.68 -28.66
CA HIS A 195 29.17 -8.80 -29.98
C HIS A 195 27.71 -9.34 -29.95
N PHE A 196 26.96 -9.08 -28.87
CA PHE A 196 25.62 -9.65 -28.64
C PHE A 196 25.55 -11.19 -28.69
N GLN A 197 26.69 -11.89 -28.54
CA GLN A 197 26.72 -13.34 -28.54
C GLN A 197 26.27 -13.86 -27.16
N THR A 198 25.11 -14.52 -27.13
CA THR A 198 24.51 -15.13 -25.92
C THR A 198 24.88 -16.60 -25.75
N SER A 199 25.69 -17.16 -26.66
CA SER A 199 26.02 -18.58 -26.75
C SER A 199 26.99 -19.07 -25.66
N ASN A 200 27.86 -18.20 -25.14
CA ASN A 200 28.82 -18.54 -24.07
C ASN A 200 28.47 -17.84 -22.76
N LEU A 201 27.33 -18.20 -22.16
CA LEU A 201 26.91 -17.61 -20.87
C LEU A 201 27.96 -17.81 -19.76
N SER A 202 28.79 -18.86 -19.84
CA SER A 202 29.88 -19.14 -18.89
C SER A 202 31.02 -18.13 -18.91
N GLU A 203 31.21 -17.42 -20.02
CA GLU A 203 32.23 -16.38 -20.19
C GLU A 203 31.82 -15.07 -19.46
N TYR A 204 30.50 -14.89 -19.24
CA TYR A 204 29.92 -13.69 -18.63
C TYR A 204 30.10 -13.64 -17.10
N TYR A 205 30.33 -14.77 -16.42
CA TYR A 205 30.45 -14.81 -14.96
C TYR A 205 31.75 -15.41 -14.44
N ASP A 206 32.69 -15.76 -15.33
CA ASP A 206 34.04 -16.23 -14.98
C ASP A 206 34.04 -17.38 -13.94
N GLY A 207 33.02 -18.24 -14.02
CA GLY A 207 32.82 -19.34 -13.05
C GLY A 207 32.38 -18.91 -11.63
N SER A 208 32.26 -17.62 -11.32
CA SER A 208 31.82 -17.12 -10.02
C SER A 208 30.29 -16.98 -9.96
N PRO A 209 29.61 -17.73 -9.07
CA PRO A 209 28.15 -17.62 -8.92
C PRO A 209 27.72 -16.24 -8.40
N ILE A 210 28.61 -15.53 -7.70
CA ILE A 210 28.33 -14.20 -7.15
C ILE A 210 28.27 -13.17 -8.29
N THR A 211 29.22 -13.22 -9.23
CA THR A 211 29.24 -12.30 -10.38
C THR A 211 28.03 -12.52 -11.29
N ALA A 212 27.65 -13.79 -11.53
CA ALA A 212 26.44 -14.14 -12.28
C ALA A 212 25.17 -13.55 -11.64
N MET A 213 25.04 -13.70 -10.31
CA MET A 213 23.88 -13.21 -9.56
C MET A 213 23.78 -11.68 -9.62
N LEU A 214 24.91 -10.98 -9.53
CA LEU A 214 24.95 -9.51 -9.62
C LEU A 214 24.58 -9.00 -11.02
N LEU A 215 25.10 -9.64 -12.07
CA LEU A 215 24.77 -9.30 -13.44
C LEU A 215 23.28 -9.53 -13.74
N LEU A 216 22.73 -10.68 -13.32
CA LEU A 216 21.31 -10.97 -13.45
C LEU A 216 20.45 -9.96 -12.66
N ALA A 217 20.88 -9.59 -11.46
CA ALA A 217 20.18 -8.58 -10.66
C ALA A 217 20.18 -7.21 -11.35
N MET A 218 21.32 -6.77 -11.91
CA MET A 218 21.43 -5.50 -12.64
C MET A 218 20.53 -5.48 -13.88
N ILE A 219 20.53 -6.55 -14.68
CA ILE A 219 19.62 -6.69 -15.83
C ILE A 219 18.16 -6.62 -15.37
N ALA A 220 17.80 -7.39 -14.35
CA ALA A 220 16.43 -7.42 -13.84
C ALA A 220 15.97 -6.04 -13.34
N THR A 221 16.82 -5.29 -12.63
CA THR A 221 16.46 -3.95 -12.15
C THR A 221 16.30 -2.94 -13.27
N VAL A 222 17.14 -2.99 -14.30
CA VAL A 222 17.04 -2.10 -15.47
C VAL A 222 15.75 -2.41 -16.26
N LEU A 223 15.39 -3.69 -16.44
CA LEU A 223 14.14 -4.07 -17.11
C LEU A 223 12.89 -3.64 -16.33
N ILE A 224 12.89 -3.83 -15.00
CA ILE A 224 11.78 -3.37 -14.13
C ILE A 224 11.64 -1.85 -14.20
N PHE A 225 12.76 -1.14 -14.18
CA PHE A 225 12.78 0.31 -14.33
C PHE A 225 12.24 0.75 -15.69
N LEU A 226 12.71 0.15 -16.78
CA LEU A 226 12.28 0.48 -18.14
C LEU A 226 10.78 0.24 -18.33
N GLY A 227 10.25 -0.89 -17.85
CA GLY A 227 8.81 -1.16 -17.89
C GLY A 227 8.00 -0.12 -17.11
N SER A 228 8.48 0.29 -15.93
CA SER A 228 7.84 1.34 -15.12
C SER A 228 7.91 2.71 -15.79
N LEU A 229 9.03 3.03 -16.45
CA LEU A 229 9.23 4.28 -17.19
C LEU A 229 8.31 4.37 -18.41
N ILE A 230 8.17 3.28 -19.17
CA ILE A 230 7.24 3.23 -20.31
C ILE A 230 5.80 3.47 -19.84
N LEU A 231 5.38 2.82 -18.76
CA LEU A 231 4.05 3.04 -18.17
C LEU A 231 3.86 4.49 -17.73
N LEU A 232 4.88 5.12 -17.13
CA LEU A 232 4.84 6.52 -16.74
C LEU A 232 4.70 7.45 -17.95
N ILE A 233 5.45 7.21 -19.03
CA ILE A 233 5.36 8.00 -20.26
C ILE A 233 3.97 7.86 -20.89
N VAL A 234 3.46 6.63 -20.99
CA VAL A 234 2.12 6.36 -21.51
C VAL A 234 1.07 7.07 -20.65
N ALA A 235 1.15 6.98 -19.32
CA ALA A 235 0.26 7.70 -18.42
C ALA A 235 0.35 9.23 -18.60
N ALA A 236 1.54 9.78 -18.83
CA ALA A 236 1.75 11.21 -19.04
C ALA A 236 1.10 11.72 -20.34
N ILE A 237 1.26 10.98 -21.44
CA ILE A 237 0.61 11.30 -22.72
C ILE A 237 -0.91 11.27 -22.56
N LEU A 238 -1.42 10.24 -21.88
CA LEU A 238 -2.85 10.03 -21.65
C LEU A 238 -3.46 11.04 -20.65
N TYR A 239 -2.66 11.60 -19.76
CA TYR A 239 -3.12 12.57 -18.75
C TYR A 239 -3.51 13.93 -19.34
N VAL A 240 -2.80 14.40 -20.36
CA VAL A 240 -3.06 15.68 -21.01
C VAL A 240 -4.50 15.79 -21.57
N PRO A 241 -4.97 14.88 -22.44
CA PRO A 241 -6.36 14.93 -22.91
C PRO A 241 -7.36 14.65 -21.79
N PHE A 242 -6.97 13.88 -20.77
CA PHE A 242 -7.83 13.53 -19.65
C PHE A 242 -8.10 14.70 -18.70
N LEU A 243 -7.12 15.59 -18.51
CA LEU A 243 -7.31 16.83 -17.74
C LEU A 243 -8.40 17.74 -18.34
N CYS A 244 -8.46 17.81 -19.67
CA CYS A 244 -9.50 18.58 -20.38
C CYS A 244 -10.90 18.02 -20.13
N TYR A 245 -11.03 16.71 -19.85
CA TYR A 245 -12.31 16.06 -19.55
C TYR A 245 -12.76 16.26 -18.09
N ILE A 246 -11.83 16.18 -17.13
CA ILE A 246 -12.15 16.23 -15.69
C ILE A 246 -12.36 17.66 -15.17
N GLN A 247 -11.60 18.63 -15.69
CA GLN A 247 -11.65 20.04 -15.29
C GLN A 247 -11.39 20.29 -13.79
N GLY A 248 -10.47 19.55 -13.17
CA GLY A 248 -10.13 19.67 -11.74
C GLY A 248 -8.92 18.84 -11.31
N ASN A 249 -8.63 18.78 -10.00
CA ASN A 249 -7.49 18.03 -9.47
C ASN A 249 -7.72 16.51 -9.58
N LEU A 250 -6.78 15.79 -10.20
CA LEU A 250 -6.86 14.35 -10.39
C LEU A 250 -7.03 13.57 -9.08
N LYS A 251 -6.32 13.98 -8.02
CA LYS A 251 -6.42 13.32 -6.70
C LYS A 251 -7.82 13.44 -6.13
N GLU A 252 -8.39 14.64 -6.20
CA GLU A 252 -9.74 14.90 -5.69
C GLU A 252 -10.78 14.13 -6.50
N TYR A 253 -10.64 14.12 -7.82
CA TYR A 253 -11.52 13.35 -8.71
C TYR A 253 -11.53 11.87 -8.36
N VAL A 254 -10.34 11.26 -8.24
CA VAL A 254 -10.21 9.84 -7.89
C VAL A 254 -10.83 9.55 -6.53
N CYS A 255 -10.54 10.38 -5.51
CA CYS A 255 -11.14 10.20 -4.19
C CYS A 255 -12.67 10.31 -4.22
N HIS A 256 -13.22 11.33 -4.89
CA HIS A 256 -14.66 11.52 -5.05
C HIS A 256 -15.33 10.34 -5.77
N LYS A 257 -14.69 9.78 -6.82
CA LYS A 257 -15.21 8.59 -7.51
C LYS A 257 -15.17 7.33 -6.65
N VAL A 258 -14.12 7.15 -5.84
CA VAL A 258 -14.02 6.05 -4.88
C VAL A 258 -15.09 6.19 -3.80
N ASP A 259 -15.25 7.39 -3.23
CA ASP A 259 -16.29 7.72 -2.26
C ASP A 259 -17.68 7.38 -2.79
N LYS A 260 -18.04 7.88 -3.98
CA LYS A 260 -19.34 7.59 -4.62
C LYS A 260 -19.59 6.09 -4.77
N ARG A 261 -18.57 5.31 -5.10
CA ARG A 261 -18.69 3.86 -5.23
C ARG A 261 -18.86 3.17 -3.90
N ILE A 262 -18.12 3.59 -2.88
CA ILE A 262 -18.31 3.10 -1.53
C ILE A 262 -19.78 3.32 -1.12
N SER A 263 -20.33 4.52 -1.33
CA SER A 263 -21.74 4.79 -1.07
C SER A 263 -22.68 3.87 -1.86
N GLU A 264 -22.44 3.67 -3.17
CA GLU A 264 -23.24 2.77 -4.00
C GLU A 264 -23.16 1.31 -3.53
N LEU A 265 -21.97 0.86 -3.12
CA LEU A 265 -21.73 -0.50 -2.64
C LEU A 265 -22.44 -0.74 -1.31
N ILE A 266 -22.34 0.19 -0.36
CA ILE A 266 -23.05 0.14 0.93
C ILE A 266 -24.56 0.08 0.67
N LYS A 267 -25.09 0.98 -0.17
CA LYS A 267 -26.53 1.00 -0.52
C LYS A 267 -26.99 -0.30 -1.19
N ARG A 268 -26.18 -0.90 -2.06
CA ARG A 268 -26.49 -2.20 -2.69
C ARG A 268 -26.54 -3.30 -1.63
N LYS A 269 -25.52 -3.40 -0.76
CA LYS A 269 -25.48 -4.38 0.32
C LYS A 269 -26.65 -4.21 1.29
N GLN A 270 -26.98 -2.98 1.68
CA GLN A 270 -28.14 -2.70 2.53
C GLN A 270 -29.46 -3.15 1.87
N ARG A 271 -29.66 -2.88 0.57
CA ARG A 271 -30.83 -3.39 -0.17
C ARG A 271 -30.86 -4.92 -0.24
N ASP A 272 -29.71 -5.57 -0.43
CA ASP A 272 -29.64 -7.03 -0.43
C ASP A 272 -29.96 -7.62 0.94
N ARG A 273 -29.57 -6.96 2.04
CA ARG A 273 -29.99 -7.35 3.40
C ARG A 273 -31.51 -7.28 3.56
N ILE A 274 -32.12 -6.14 3.20
CA ILE A 274 -33.58 -5.95 3.29
C ILE A 274 -34.31 -7.00 2.45
N ARG A 275 -33.83 -7.31 1.25
CA ARG A 275 -34.41 -8.34 0.38
C ARG A 275 -34.32 -9.74 0.99
N LYS A 276 -33.20 -10.09 1.63
CA LYS A 276 -33.03 -11.39 2.30
C LYS A 276 -33.97 -11.52 3.49
N VAL A 277 -34.06 -10.49 4.33
CA VAL A 277 -35.00 -10.46 5.47
C VAL A 277 -36.44 -10.60 4.98
N ALA A 278 -36.86 -9.80 3.99
CA ALA A 278 -38.20 -9.89 3.43
C ALA A 278 -38.49 -11.25 2.77
N ALA A 279 -37.50 -11.90 2.15
CA ALA A 279 -37.66 -13.23 1.57
C ALA A 279 -37.81 -14.32 2.66
N ILE A 280 -37.09 -14.17 3.78
CA ILE A 280 -37.20 -15.07 4.94
C ILE A 280 -38.56 -14.89 5.63
N GLU A 281 -38.99 -13.65 5.87
CA GLU A 281 -40.30 -13.32 6.43
C GLU A 281 -41.44 -13.89 5.58
N LYS A 282 -41.37 -13.76 4.24
CA LYS A 282 -42.33 -14.39 3.32
C LYS A 282 -42.34 -15.91 3.44
N LYS A 283 -41.16 -16.55 3.56
CA LYS A 283 -41.08 -18.01 3.77
C LYS A 283 -41.65 -18.46 5.12
N MET A 284 -41.47 -17.66 6.17
CA MET A 284 -42.06 -17.89 7.50
C MET A 284 -43.58 -17.72 7.47
N ALA A 285 -44.10 -16.67 6.80
CA ALA A 285 -45.53 -16.41 6.67
C ALA A 285 -46.26 -17.47 5.82
N HIS A 286 -45.60 -18.09 4.83
CA HIS A 286 -46.15 -19.17 4.03
C HIS A 286 -46.11 -20.56 4.71
N GLY A 287 -45.77 -20.64 6.00
CA GLY A 287 -45.86 -21.88 6.79
C GLY A 287 -44.91 -23.00 6.34
N MET A 288 -43.87 -22.68 5.57
CA MET A 288 -42.88 -23.66 5.08
C MET A 288 -41.82 -24.06 6.13
N TYR A 289 -41.89 -23.54 7.36
CA TYR A 289 -41.04 -23.97 8.47
C TYR A 289 -41.73 -25.11 9.25
N LYS A 290 -41.43 -26.36 8.86
CA LYS A 290 -41.82 -27.56 9.62
C LYS A 290 -40.66 -28.04 10.51
N GLY A 291 -40.78 -27.74 11.80
CA GLY A 291 -40.39 -28.65 12.89
C GLY A 291 -39.04 -28.44 13.57
N GLY A 292 -39.08 -28.04 14.86
CA GLY A 292 -38.09 -28.45 15.87
C GLY A 292 -37.49 -27.32 16.74
N GLY A 293 -38.07 -27.03 17.91
CA GLY A 293 -37.41 -26.25 18.97
C GLY A 293 -37.50 -24.72 18.80
N LYS A 294 -38.60 -24.14 19.29
CA LYS A 294 -38.95 -22.71 19.09
C LYS A 294 -37.99 -21.69 19.72
N ASP A 295 -37.09 -22.11 20.62
CA ASP A 295 -36.34 -21.17 21.47
C ASP A 295 -34.85 -21.11 21.07
N ASP A 296 -34.20 -22.25 20.87
CA ASP A 296 -32.81 -22.34 20.39
C ASP A 296 -32.67 -22.05 18.89
N GLU A 297 -33.68 -22.38 18.08
CA GLU A 297 -33.65 -22.14 16.63
C GLU A 297 -34.06 -20.71 16.27
N LEU A 298 -34.89 -20.05 17.10
CA LEU A 298 -35.12 -18.61 17.02
C LEU A 298 -33.85 -17.84 17.44
N ALA A 299 -33.10 -18.34 18.43
CA ALA A 299 -31.78 -17.83 18.79
C ALA A 299 -30.71 -18.11 17.71
N ALA A 300 -30.75 -19.26 17.04
CA ALA A 300 -29.85 -19.60 15.93
C ALA A 300 -30.20 -18.85 14.64
N ALA A 301 -31.49 -18.63 14.36
CA ALA A 301 -31.95 -17.74 13.31
C ALA A 301 -31.60 -16.29 13.64
N ALA A 302 -31.80 -15.85 14.89
CA ALA A 302 -31.35 -14.57 15.48
C ALA A 302 -29.82 -14.37 15.35
N ALA A 303 -29.04 -15.43 15.54
CA ALA A 303 -27.58 -15.44 15.37
C ALA A 303 -27.15 -15.53 13.89
N ALA A 304 -28.01 -16.07 13.01
CA ALA A 304 -27.84 -16.07 11.57
C ALA A 304 -28.25 -14.73 10.91
N PHE A 305 -28.84 -13.79 11.67
CA PHE A 305 -28.92 -12.40 11.22
C PHE A 305 -27.50 -11.81 11.25
N PRO A 306 -26.94 -11.41 10.10
CA PRO A 306 -25.73 -10.60 10.12
C PRO A 306 -26.06 -9.31 10.88
N GLN A 307 -25.31 -9.05 11.95
CA GLN A 307 -25.56 -7.95 12.87
C GLN A 307 -25.79 -6.62 12.12
N PRO A 308 -26.71 -5.77 12.62
CA PRO A 308 -26.90 -4.46 12.04
C PRO A 308 -25.56 -3.72 12.01
N THR A 309 -25.29 -3.01 10.93
CA THR A 309 -24.17 -2.04 10.86
C THR A 309 -24.55 -0.81 11.68
N LEU A 310 -24.88 -1.00 12.96
CA LEU A 310 -24.58 0.04 13.92
C LEU A 310 -23.06 0.22 13.91
N PRO A 311 -22.56 1.44 14.09
CA PRO A 311 -21.14 1.66 14.29
C PRO A 311 -20.68 0.69 15.40
N ASN A 312 -19.62 -0.09 15.15
CA ASN A 312 -18.89 -0.70 16.25
C ASN A 312 -18.09 0.42 16.92
N VAL A 313 -18.78 1.36 17.56
CA VAL A 313 -18.18 2.11 18.65
C VAL A 313 -18.01 1.09 19.74
N SER A 314 -16.81 0.51 19.84
CA SER A 314 -16.41 0.00 21.12
C SER A 314 -16.41 1.18 22.07
N LEU A 315 -17.43 1.27 22.92
CA LEU A 315 -17.33 1.98 24.20
C LEU A 315 -16.40 1.16 25.09
N ASP A 316 -15.16 0.94 24.62
CA ASP A 316 -14.11 0.26 25.38
C ASP A 316 -13.49 1.20 26.41
N ASP A 317 -14.09 2.36 26.68
CA ASP A 317 -13.71 3.21 27.80
C ASP A 317 -14.43 2.82 29.11
N ASP A 318 -15.44 1.94 29.07
CA ASP A 318 -16.18 1.49 30.25
C ASP A 318 -15.71 0.12 30.82
N ASP A 319 -15.07 -0.75 30.01
CA ASP A 319 -14.54 -2.05 30.49
C ASP A 319 -13.26 -1.90 31.33
N TYR A 320 -12.41 -0.90 31.02
CA TYR A 320 -11.25 -0.57 31.86
C TYR A 320 -11.67 -0.03 33.23
N GLY A 321 -12.79 0.72 33.30
CA GLY A 321 -13.35 1.22 34.55
C GLY A 321 -13.97 0.12 35.41
N LEU A 322 -14.68 -0.84 34.81
CA LEU A 322 -15.31 -1.95 35.52
C LEU A 322 -14.28 -2.98 36.01
N LYS A 323 -13.27 -3.32 35.19
CA LYS A 323 -12.14 -4.15 35.64
C LYS A 323 -11.34 -3.46 36.73
N ARG A 324 -11.08 -2.15 36.64
CA ARG A 324 -10.43 -1.39 37.72
C ARG A 324 -11.27 -1.36 39.00
N LYS A 325 -12.59 -1.21 38.91
CA LYS A 325 -13.48 -1.26 40.09
C LYS A 325 -13.51 -2.64 40.73
N LEU A 326 -13.63 -3.71 39.95
CA LEU A 326 -13.57 -5.09 40.42
C LEU A 326 -12.19 -5.46 40.98
N GLU A 327 -11.11 -4.99 40.37
CA GLU A 327 -9.74 -5.16 40.88
C GLU A 327 -9.48 -4.30 42.12
N ALA A 328 -10.04 -3.09 42.21
CA ALA A 328 -9.96 -2.22 43.39
C ALA A 328 -10.78 -2.78 44.56
N GLU A 329 -11.98 -3.33 44.33
CA GLU A 329 -12.76 -4.04 45.35
C GLU A 329 -12.04 -5.33 45.79
N ARG A 330 -11.47 -6.11 44.85
CA ARG A 330 -10.65 -7.29 45.20
C ARG A 330 -9.37 -6.91 45.95
N ARG A 331 -8.75 -5.75 45.65
CA ARG A 331 -7.58 -5.23 46.37
C ARG A 331 -7.96 -4.67 47.73
N SER A 332 -9.12 -4.02 47.88
CA SER A 332 -9.65 -3.53 49.15
C SER A 332 -10.02 -4.69 50.09
N ALA A 333 -10.66 -5.75 49.55
CA ALA A 333 -10.93 -6.99 50.28
C ALA A 333 -9.65 -7.76 50.68
N ARG A 334 -8.56 -7.65 49.89
CA ARG A 334 -7.23 -8.20 50.26
C ARG A 334 -6.42 -7.28 51.18
N GLY A 335 -6.67 -5.97 51.13
CA GLY A 335 -6.00 -4.94 51.93
C GLY A 335 -6.48 -4.89 53.38
N VAL A 336 -7.74 -5.25 53.65
CA VAL A 336 -8.26 -5.41 55.02
C VAL A 336 -7.61 -6.59 55.76
N ARG A 337 -6.99 -7.54 55.03
CA ARG A 337 -6.22 -8.64 55.65
C ARG A 337 -4.74 -8.31 55.89
N ARG A 338 -4.27 -7.13 55.51
CA ARG A 338 -2.84 -6.77 55.51
C ARG A 338 -2.58 -5.36 56.02
N GLN A 339 -3.41 -4.88 56.95
CA GLN A 339 -3.09 -3.71 57.78
C GLN A 339 -2.13 -4.13 58.90
N LYS A 340 -0.92 -4.55 58.51
CA LYS A 340 0.27 -4.52 59.35
C LYS A 340 1.44 -4.33 58.38
N THR A 341 2.31 -3.38 58.71
CA THR A 341 3.57 -3.00 58.05
C THR A 341 3.49 -2.18 56.75
N ASP A 342 3.63 -0.87 56.97
CA ASP A 342 4.64 0.04 56.40
C ASP A 342 4.49 0.62 54.98
N VAL A 343 4.16 1.93 55.01
CA VAL A 343 4.64 3.09 54.25
C VAL A 343 5.85 2.84 53.33
N VAL A 344 5.77 3.24 52.05
CA VAL A 344 6.62 4.24 51.37
C VAL A 344 5.96 4.65 50.03
N GLU A 345 5.97 5.96 49.83
CA GLU A 345 5.48 6.82 48.74
C GLU A 345 6.39 6.80 47.48
N TYR A 346 5.84 7.01 46.27
CA TYR A 346 6.46 7.79 45.18
C TYR A 346 5.46 8.16 44.08
N GLU A 347 5.65 9.38 43.56
CA GLU A 347 4.80 10.21 42.71
C GLU A 347 4.67 9.78 41.23
N VAL A 348 3.57 10.20 40.61
CA VAL A 348 3.25 10.06 39.18
C VAL A 348 3.35 11.43 38.52
N TYR A 349 4.18 11.60 37.48
CA TYR A 349 4.14 12.77 36.61
C TYR A 349 3.22 12.51 35.41
N GLY A 350 2.27 13.43 35.22
CA GLY A 350 1.16 13.35 34.28
C GLY A 350 1.49 13.74 32.84
N SER A 351 0.63 13.21 31.99
CA SER A 351 0.33 13.61 30.61
C SER A 351 -0.22 15.04 30.57
N ASP A 352 0.13 15.81 29.54
CA ASP A 352 -0.78 16.80 28.96
C ASP A 352 -0.56 16.98 27.46
N TYR A 353 -1.65 16.77 26.71
CA TYR A 353 -1.85 17.14 25.31
C TYR A 353 -2.57 18.50 25.29
N ASN A 354 -2.12 19.43 24.45
CA ASN A 354 -2.97 20.49 23.91
C ASN A 354 -2.45 20.98 22.54
N LEU A 355 -3.35 20.84 21.54
CA LEU A 355 -3.69 21.61 20.31
C LEU A 355 -2.74 22.76 19.82
N PRO A 356 -2.80 23.24 18.54
CA PRO A 356 -3.91 23.17 17.59
C PRO A 356 -3.56 22.90 16.10
N TYR A 357 -4.65 22.87 15.33
CA TYR A 357 -4.87 22.76 13.89
C TYR A 357 -4.28 23.93 13.10
N GLU A 358 -3.48 23.66 12.05
CA GLU A 358 -3.20 24.65 11.01
C GLU A 358 -3.51 24.12 9.61
N SER A 359 -4.32 24.93 8.94
CA SER A 359 -4.72 24.93 7.55
C SER A 359 -3.58 25.32 6.60
N ASN A 360 -3.74 24.93 5.34
CA ASN A 360 -2.98 25.31 4.15
C ASN A 360 -1.74 24.46 3.85
N PHE A 361 -1.84 23.61 2.81
CA PHE A 361 -0.85 23.69 1.74
C PHE A 361 -1.43 23.19 0.41
N SER A 362 -1.55 24.15 -0.49
CA SER A 362 -1.75 24.03 -1.93
C SER A 362 -0.47 23.46 -2.55
N GLU A 363 -0.57 22.37 -3.32
CA GLU A 363 0.47 22.01 -4.29
C GLU A 363 -0.17 22.04 -5.68
N ARG A 364 0.26 23.06 -6.45
CA ARG A 364 0.24 23.03 -7.92
C ARG A 364 1.22 21.99 -8.42
#